data_AF-A0A0Q4FU24-F1
#
_entry.id   AF-A0A0Q4FU24-F1
#
_cell.length_a   1.000
_cell.length_b   1.000
_cell.length_c   1.000
_cell.angle_alpha   90.00
_cell.angle_beta   90.00
_cell.angle_gamma   90.00
#
_symmetry.space_group_name_H-M   'P 1'
#
loop_
_entity.id
_entity.type
_entity.pdbx_description
1 polymer ?
#
loop_
_entity_poly.entity_id
_entity_poly.type
_entity_poly.pdbx_seq_one_letter_code
_entity_poly.pdbx_strand_id
1 'polypeptide(L)'
;MSASLTRFRDAFVGALTEALREAGIAGSPAPTSRIELHLHGTHDLTIDETVSNLFVSEDDFIHTIDVTLDRHDNDGTHFVVRIGDMRPVPWEQTLSPETFGPFNVATPA
;
A
#
# COMPACT_ATOMS: atom_id res chain seq x y z
N MET A 1 4.71 -16.58 8.70
CA MET A 1 4.68 -15.11 8.54
C MET A 1 5.14 -14.50 9.85
N SER A 2 6.12 -13.60 9.81
CA SER A 2 6.57 -12.88 11.00
C SER A 2 5.54 -11.83 11.43
N ALA A 3 5.59 -11.39 12.69
CA ALA A 3 4.67 -10.37 13.21
C ALA A 3 4.80 -9.04 12.45
N SER A 4 6.03 -8.65 12.08
CA SER A 4 6.30 -7.46 11.28
C SER A 4 5.67 -7.53 9.89
N LEU A 5 5.77 -8.67 9.21
CA LEU A 5 5.16 -8.87 7.90
C LEU A 5 3.63 -8.81 7.97
N THR A 6 3.03 -9.40 9.00
CA THR A 6 1.58 -9.30 9.24
C THR A 6 1.16 -7.84 9.48
N ARG A 7 1.85 -7.12 10.37
CA ARG A 7 1.59 -5.69 10.65
C ARG A 7 1.67 -4.85 9.37
N PHE A 8 2.71 -5.06 8.57
CA PHE A 8 2.93 -4.33 7.34
C PHE A 8 1.83 -4.62 6.30
N ARG A 9 1.45 -5.89 6.15
CA ARG A 9 0.34 -6.29 5.27
C ARG A 9 -0.99 -5.67 5.70
N ASP A 10 -1.29 -5.70 7.00
CA ASP A 10 -2.53 -5.14 7.53
C ASP A 10 -2.59 -3.61 7.33
N ALA A 11 -1.47 -2.93 7.53
CA ALA A 11 -1.34 -1.50 7.25
C ALA A 11 -1.54 -1.19 5.76
N PHE A 12 -1.00 -2.01 4.85
CA PHE A 12 -1.20 -1.85 3.41
C PHE A 12 -2.67 -2.01 3.01
N VAL A 13 -3.32 -3.08 3.47
CA VAL A 13 -4.76 -3.30 3.23
C VAL A 13 -5.61 -2.19 3.86
N GLY A 14 -5.20 -1.68 5.02
CA GLY A 14 -5.80 -0.51 5.66
C GLY A 14 -5.74 0.73 4.76
N ALA A 15 -4.57 1.03 4.20
CA ALA A 15 -4.39 2.16 3.28
C ALA A 15 -5.22 2.00 1.98
N LEU A 16 -5.31 0.80 1.41
CA LEU A 16 -6.16 0.53 0.24
C LEU A 16 -7.66 0.71 0.58
N THR A 17 -8.08 0.25 1.75
CA THR A 17 -9.45 0.42 2.25
C THR A 17 -9.78 1.91 2.45
N GLU A 18 -8.83 2.66 2.98
CA GLU A 18 -8.96 4.09 3.16
C GLU A 18 -9.03 4.84 1.82
N ALA A 19 -8.24 4.44 0.81
CA ALA A 19 -8.33 5.01 -0.53
C ALA A 19 -9.71 4.79 -1.18
N LEU A 20 -10.33 3.62 -0.97
CA LEU A 20 -11.73 3.38 -1.38
C LEU A 20 -12.69 4.31 -0.64
N ARG A 21 -12.51 4.45 0.68
CA ARG A 21 -13.34 5.29 1.54
C ARG A 21 -13.27 6.76 1.12
N GLU A 22 -12.09 7.29 0.81
CA GLU A 22 -11.90 8.66 0.32
C GLU A 22 -12.59 8.89 -1.02
N ALA A 23 -12.62 7.87 -1.88
CA ALA A 23 -13.36 7.89 -3.14
C ALA A 23 -14.89 7.65 -2.99
N GLY A 24 -15.39 7.52 -1.76
CA GLY A 24 -16.82 7.29 -1.49
C GLY A 24 -17.29 5.87 -1.79
N ILE A 25 -16.37 4.91 -1.95
CA ILE A 25 -16.67 3.51 -2.22
C ILE A 25 -16.68 2.74 -0.91
N ALA A 26 -17.81 2.13 -0.59
CA ALA A 26 -17.96 1.33 0.62
C ALA A 26 -17.34 -0.07 0.43
N GLY A 27 -16.57 -0.53 1.42
CA GLY A 27 -16.05 -1.89 1.48
C GLY A 27 -14.54 -1.94 1.69
N SER A 28 -13.97 -3.08 1.31
CA SER A 28 -12.53 -3.37 1.38
C SER A 28 -12.05 -3.80 0.00
N PRO A 29 -10.75 -3.67 -0.31
CA PRO A 29 -10.20 -4.14 -1.58
C PRO A 29 -10.52 -5.63 -1.78
N ALA A 30 -11.10 -5.96 -2.93
CA ALA A 30 -11.35 -7.35 -3.30
C ALA A 30 -10.02 -8.10 -3.51
N PRO A 31 -9.96 -9.43 -3.32
CA PRO A 31 -8.78 -10.22 -3.64
C PRO A 31 -8.34 -10.11 -5.11
N THR A 32 -9.26 -9.76 -6.00
CA THR A 32 -9.01 -9.53 -7.43
C THR A 32 -8.53 -8.11 -7.74
N SER A 33 -8.40 -7.24 -6.74
CA SER A 33 -7.87 -5.88 -6.94
C SER A 33 -6.45 -5.95 -7.49
N ARG A 34 -6.18 -5.07 -8.46
CA ARG A 34 -4.88 -4.98 -9.13
C ARG A 34 -4.13 -3.76 -8.59
N ILE A 35 -2.83 -3.94 -8.39
CA ILE A 35 -1.93 -2.91 -7.90
C ILE A 35 -0.88 -2.63 -8.96
N GLU A 36 -0.86 -1.41 -9.48
CA GLU A 36 0.22 -0.89 -10.30
C GLU A 36 1.33 -0.36 -9.38
N LEU A 37 2.38 -1.16 -9.20
CA LEU A 37 3.52 -0.81 -8.35
C LEU A 37 4.60 -0.10 -9.16
N HIS A 38 4.94 1.13 -8.76
CA HIS A 38 6.03 1.94 -9.32
C HIS A 38 7.31 1.74 -8.51
N LEU A 39 8.02 0.64 -8.76
CA LEU A 39 9.28 0.28 -8.13
C LEU A 39 10.26 -0.22 -9.20
N HIS A 40 11.27 0.60 -9.53
CA HIS A 40 12.23 0.33 -10.62
C HIS A 40 11.56 -0.02 -11.96
N GLY A 41 10.41 0.58 -12.23
CA GLY A 41 9.52 0.24 -13.35
C GLY A 41 8.06 0.16 -12.88
N THR A 42 7.18 -0.25 -13.79
CA THR A 42 5.74 -0.41 -13.52
C THR A 42 5.39 -1.90 -13.56
N HIS A 43 4.76 -2.39 -12.49
CA HIS A 43 4.38 -3.80 -12.34
C HIS A 43 2.91 -3.93 -11.95
N ASP A 44 2.15 -4.77 -12.64
CA ASP A 44 0.76 -5.08 -12.27
C ASP A 44 0.70 -6.34 -11.40
N LEU A 45 0.47 -6.14 -10.10
CA LEU A 45 0.57 -7.16 -9.08
C LEU A 45 -0.75 -7.35 -8.33
N THR A 46 -0.86 -8.47 -7.63
CA THR A 46 -1.84 -8.68 -6.56
C THR A 46 -1.39 -7.98 -5.27
N ILE A 47 -2.28 -7.93 -4.27
CA ILE A 47 -1.97 -7.36 -2.94
C ILE A 47 -0.79 -8.09 -2.29
N ASP A 48 -0.81 -9.42 -2.26
CA ASP A 48 0.24 -10.20 -1.56
C ASP A 48 1.58 -10.16 -2.30
N GLU A 49 1.58 -10.13 -3.64
CA GLU A 49 2.79 -9.87 -4.44
C GLU A 49 3.35 -8.48 -4.18
N THR A 50 2.48 -7.46 -4.08
CA THR A 50 2.90 -6.08 -3.77
C THR A 50 3.56 -6.02 -2.39
N VAL A 51 2.94 -6.61 -1.37
CA VAL A 51 3.51 -6.69 -0.02
C VAL A 51 4.90 -7.35 -0.04
N SER A 52 5.05 -8.44 -0.80
CA SER A 52 6.32 -9.15 -0.92
C SER A 52 7.42 -8.32 -1.60
N ASN A 53 7.05 -7.40 -2.51
CA ASN A 53 8.01 -6.50 -3.17
C ASN A 53 8.36 -5.27 -2.33
N LEU A 54 7.44 -4.82 -1.47
CA LEU A 54 7.62 -3.61 -0.65
C LEU A 54 8.25 -3.90 0.73
N PHE A 55 8.08 -5.11 1.25
CA PHE A 55 8.60 -5.50 2.55
C PHE A 55 10.12 -5.69 2.47
N VAL A 56 10.88 -4.85 3.18
CA VAL A 56 12.35 -4.86 3.15
C VAL A 56 12.90 -5.90 4.13
N SER A 57 12.61 -5.76 5.43
CA SER A 57 13.02 -6.72 6.46
C SER A 57 12.10 -6.63 7.68
N GLU A 58 12.37 -7.43 8.72
CA GLU A 58 11.58 -7.38 9.97
C GLU A 58 11.76 -6.08 10.75
N ASP A 59 12.90 -5.41 10.56
CA ASP A 59 13.32 -4.23 11.31
C ASP A 59 13.40 -2.97 10.44
N ASP A 60 13.44 -3.11 9.11
CA ASP A 60 13.57 -2.03 8.15
C ASP A 60 12.36 -1.94 7.23
N PHE A 61 11.83 -0.72 7.08
CA PHE A 61 10.69 -0.40 6.24
C PHE A 61 11.02 0.80 5.35
N ILE A 62 10.40 0.87 4.17
CA ILE A 62 10.44 2.07 3.33
C ILE A 62 9.83 3.23 4.13
N HIS A 63 10.44 4.41 4.15
CA HIS A 63 9.95 5.53 4.95
C HIS A 63 8.56 6.04 4.51
N THR A 64 8.32 6.11 3.19
CA THR A 64 7.03 6.57 2.65
C THR A 64 6.65 5.86 1.35
N ILE A 65 5.41 5.41 1.26
CA ILE A 65 4.79 4.73 0.13
C ILE A 65 3.43 5.39 -0.13
N ASP A 66 3.23 6.00 -1.29
CA ASP A 66 1.95 6.60 -1.66
C ASP A 66 1.01 5.55 -2.26
N VAL A 67 -0.25 5.57 -1.84
CA VAL A 67 -1.33 4.69 -2.28
C VAL A 67 -2.45 5.57 -2.83
N THR A 68 -2.85 5.32 -4.08
CA THR A 68 -3.92 6.07 -4.75
C THR A 68 -4.89 5.09 -5.38
N LEU A 69 -6.20 5.33 -5.24
CA LEU A 69 -7.19 4.66 -6.07
C LEU A 69 -7.18 5.29 -7.47
N ASP A 70 -6.86 4.49 -8.48
CA ASP A 70 -6.84 4.94 -9.88
C ASP A 70 -8.18 4.69 -10.56
N ARG A 71 -8.74 3.48 -10.41
CA ARG A 71 -10.04 3.13 -11.01
C ARG A 71 -10.84 2.19 -10.11
N HIS A 72 -12.16 2.34 -10.15
CA HIS A 72 -13.10 1.36 -9.61
C HIS A 72 -14.31 1.26 -10.53
N ASP A 73 -14.41 0.16 -11.26
CA ASP A 73 -15.45 -0.07 -12.26
C ASP A 73 -15.87 -1.56 -12.30
N ASN A 74 -16.63 -1.95 -13.33
CA ASN A 74 -17.09 -3.33 -13.50
C ASN A 74 -15.96 -4.33 -13.78
N ASP A 75 -14.80 -3.86 -14.28
CA ASP A 75 -13.63 -4.69 -14.58
C ASP A 75 -12.75 -4.89 -13.33
N GLY A 76 -12.95 -4.07 -12.30
CA GLY A 76 -12.43 -4.26 -10.96
C GLY A 76 -11.94 -2.99 -10.30
N THR A 77 -11.13 -3.17 -9.26
CA THR A 77 -10.48 -2.07 -8.54
C THR A 77 -9.00 -2.05 -8.87
N HIS A 78 -8.52 -0.88 -9.27
CA HIS A 78 -7.13 -0.62 -9.62
C HIS A 78 -6.55 0.45 -8.70
N PHE A 79 -5.45 0.12 -8.03
CA PHE A 79 -4.71 1.05 -7.19
C PHE A 79 -3.33 1.29 -7.81
N VAL A 80 -2.80 2.50 -7.61
CA VAL A 80 -1.43 2.83 -7.95
C VAL A 80 -0.65 3.00 -6.66
N VAL A 81 0.52 2.37 -6.59
CA VAL A 81 1.43 2.43 -5.43
C VAL A 81 2.77 2.98 -5.88
N ARG A 82 3.22 4.07 -5.26
CA ARG A 82 4.49 4.75 -5.58
C ARG A 82 5.39 4.83 -4.37
N ILE A 83 6.70 4.70 -4.58
CA ILE A 83 7.66 4.90 -3.49
C ILE A 83 8.04 6.37 -3.40
N GLY A 84 7.81 6.98 -2.25
CA GLY A 84 8.18 8.38 -1.99
C GLY A 84 9.64 8.50 -1.54
N ASP A 85 9.99 7.85 -0.42
CA ASP A 85 11.35 7.84 0.14
C ASP A 85 11.77 6.39 0.44
N MET A 86 12.72 5.87 -0.35
CA MET A 86 13.27 4.51 -0.23
C MET A 86 14.19 4.30 0.98
N ARG A 87 14.47 5.33 1.78
CA ARG A 87 15.31 5.20 2.97
C ARG A 87 14.73 4.14 3.92
N PRO A 88 15.50 3.07 4.23
CA PRO A 88 15.09 2.09 5.23
C PRO A 88 15.08 2.73 6.62
N VAL A 89 13.97 2.59 7.32
CA VAL A 89 13.77 3.11 8.67
C VAL A 89 13.05 2.09 9.55
N PRO A 90 13.25 2.11 10.87
CA PRO A 90 12.41 1.36 11.80
C PRO A 90 10.95 1.80 11.70
N TRP A 91 10.01 0.91 12.05
CA TRP A 91 8.57 1.19 11.95
C TRP A 91 8.18 2.54 12.57
N GLU A 92 8.67 2.84 13.78
CA GLU A 92 8.34 4.06 14.53
C GLU A 92 8.84 5.36 13.87
N GLN A 93 9.63 5.25 12.81
CA GLN A 93 10.14 6.36 12.01
C GLN A 93 9.54 6.40 10.60
N THR A 94 8.57 5.54 10.29
CA THR A 94 7.78 5.64 9.07
C THR A 94 6.89 6.88 9.10
N LEU A 95 6.25 7.23 7.97
CA LEU A 95 5.43 8.44 7.87
C LEU A 95 4.35 8.54 8.97
N SER A 96 3.62 7.45 9.22
CA SER A 96 2.41 7.41 10.05
C SER A 96 2.35 6.11 10.88
N PRO A 97 3.30 5.87 11.81
CA PRO A 97 3.48 4.59 12.51
C PRO A 97 2.25 4.09 13.27
N GLU A 98 1.41 5.01 13.74
CA GLU A 98 0.20 4.75 14.52
C GLU A 98 -1.04 4.44 13.67
N THR A 99 -0.98 4.65 12.35
CA THR A 99 -2.09 4.44 11.42
C THR A 99 -1.71 3.41 10.37
N PHE A 100 -1.02 3.85 9.31
CA PHE A 100 -0.68 2.98 8.17
C PHE A 100 0.82 2.79 8.01
N GLY A 101 1.62 3.10 9.03
CA GLY A 101 3.07 3.01 8.97
C GLY A 101 3.62 3.82 7.79
N PRO A 102 4.23 3.17 6.78
CA PRO A 102 4.81 3.89 5.65
C PRO A 102 3.78 4.36 4.62
N PHE A 103 2.53 3.90 4.68
CA PHE A 103 1.56 4.15 3.62
C PHE A 103 0.85 5.51 3.80
N ASN A 104 0.94 6.34 2.77
CA ASN A 104 0.23 7.60 2.62
C ASN A 104 -0.94 7.40 1.65
N VAL A 105 -2.15 7.76 2.05
CA VAL A 105 -3.32 7.69 1.15
C VAL A 105 -3.43 9.03 0.44
N ALA A 106 -3.25 9.02 -0.87
CA ALA A 106 -3.34 10.21 -1.70
C ALA A 106 -4.61 10.15 -2.55
N THR A 107 -5.35 11.26 -2.56
CA THR A 107 -6.49 11.44 -3.45
C THR A 107 -5.97 11.69 -4.88
N PRO A 108 -6.52 11.04 -5.92
CA PRO A 108 -6.17 11.38 -7.30
C PRO A 108 -6.52 12.84 -7.58
N ALA A 109 -5.58 13.56 -8.20
CA ALA A 109 -5.72 14.98 -8.56
C ALA A 109 -6.66 15.20 -9.75
#